data_AF-J4HVR3-F1
#
_entry.id   AF-J4HVR3-F1
#
_cell.length_a   1.000
_cell.length_b   1.000
_cell.length_c   1.000
_cell.angle_alpha   90.00
_cell.angle_beta   90.00
_cell.angle_gamma   90.00
#
_symmetry.space_group_name_H-M   'P 1'
#
loop_
_entity.id
_entity.type
_entity.pdbx_description
1 polymer ?
#
loop_
_entity_poly.entity_id
_entity_poly.type
_entity_poly.pdbx_seq_one_letter_code
_entity_poly.pdbx_strand_id
1 'polypeptide(L)'
;MATAAVLAPHDVPTTLNYYSPIGEEAPYQYVIEPPEGVPRDNIGTDTHPVTVHDARGREAEFTIDNGGFQFVKHVSAEKDFDDEERIKAEYYKEVEELLKKEVGAKRVFIFDHTIRRKPAPEVGSRPDNRGPVERVHIDQTFEASVLRVHYHLGEEADRLLKGRVRIINVWRPIHHPVAHKPLAVSDWRYLDTNHDLVPVRFIYPHREGSVYSVRYNPNHKWYYLSNQTPEEVTLIKCYDSDVNRARLTPHSAFLDKSSPPEAPHRESIEIRCLVFDSE
;
A
#
# COMPACT_ATOMS: atom_id res chain seq x y z
N MET A 1 -24.27 21.55 -4.00
CA MET A 1 -23.08 20.84 -3.49
C MET A 1 -23.34 20.53 -2.03
N ALA A 2 -23.58 19.25 -1.71
CA ALA A 2 -23.64 18.83 -0.31
C ALA A 2 -22.20 18.87 0.22
N THR A 3 -21.93 19.77 1.16
CA THR A 3 -20.71 19.74 1.95
C THR A 3 -20.70 18.43 2.70
N ALA A 4 -19.86 17.47 2.28
CA ALA A 4 -19.61 16.25 3.04
C ALA A 4 -19.26 16.66 4.48
N ALA A 5 -19.99 16.13 5.45
CA ALA A 5 -19.73 16.42 6.85
C ALA A 5 -18.29 16.00 7.17
N VAL A 6 -17.49 16.93 7.68
CA VAL A 6 -16.14 16.63 8.16
C VAL A 6 -16.28 15.68 9.35
N LEU A 7 -15.80 14.44 9.21
CA LEU A 7 -15.76 13.49 10.32
C LEU A 7 -14.78 14.01 11.38
N ALA A 8 -15.22 14.10 12.63
CA ALA A 8 -14.33 14.44 13.74
C ALA A 8 -13.30 13.31 13.93
N PRO A 9 -12.07 13.62 14.41
CA PRO A 9 -11.09 12.60 14.72
C PRO A 9 -11.64 11.54 15.69
N HIS A 10 -11.45 10.26 15.37
CA HIS A 10 -11.97 9.16 16.19
C HIS A 10 -11.25 7.84 15.89
N ASP A 11 -11.07 7.02 16.91
CA ASP A 11 -10.62 5.64 16.71
C ASP A 11 -11.77 4.78 16.16
N VAL A 12 -11.46 3.84 15.28
CA VAL A 12 -12.48 2.98 14.63
C VAL A 12 -12.34 1.52 15.09
N PRO A 13 -13.28 1.01 15.90
CA PRO A 13 -13.43 -0.42 16.12
C PRO A 13 -13.92 -1.11 14.85
N THR A 14 -13.15 -2.06 14.34
CA THR A 14 -13.45 -2.76 13.08
C THR A 14 -12.88 -4.18 13.10
N THR A 15 -12.86 -4.83 11.95
CA THR A 15 -12.19 -6.10 11.73
C THR A 15 -11.17 -5.98 10.61
N LEU A 16 -10.04 -6.68 10.73
CA LEU A 16 -9.06 -6.83 9.66
C LEU A 16 -8.89 -8.30 9.29
N ASN A 17 -8.60 -8.55 8.01
CA ASN A 17 -8.51 -9.88 7.42
C ASN A 17 -7.03 -10.31 7.34
N TYR A 18 -6.57 -11.08 8.32
CA TYR A 18 -5.23 -11.66 8.36
C TYR A 18 -5.17 -12.96 7.57
N TYR A 19 -3.97 -13.50 7.43
CA TYR A 19 -3.70 -14.75 6.75
C TYR A 19 -4.08 -15.97 7.60
N SER A 20 -4.77 -16.93 6.98
CA SER A 20 -4.80 -18.33 7.44
C SER A 20 -4.38 -19.28 6.31
N PRO A 21 -3.74 -20.42 6.62
CA PRO A 21 -3.40 -21.40 5.60
C PRO A 21 -4.63 -22.17 5.10
N ILE A 22 -4.66 -22.46 3.79
CA ILE A 22 -5.54 -23.46 3.21
C ILE A 22 -4.67 -24.64 2.74
N GLY A 23 -4.80 -25.78 3.42
CA GLY A 23 -3.95 -26.95 3.17
C GLY A 23 -2.53 -26.78 3.72
N GLU A 24 -1.61 -27.65 3.25
CA GLU A 24 -0.22 -27.72 3.72
C GLU A 24 0.78 -27.11 2.72
N GLU A 25 0.34 -26.77 1.51
CA GLU A 25 1.20 -26.17 0.48
C GLU A 25 1.57 -24.72 0.84
N ALA A 26 2.77 -24.30 0.43
CA ALA A 26 3.17 -22.90 0.53
C ALA A 26 2.19 -21.97 -0.21
N PRO A 27 1.95 -20.74 0.28
CA PRO A 27 0.91 -19.89 -0.29
C PRO A 27 1.24 -19.39 -1.69
N TYR A 28 0.24 -19.41 -2.56
CA TYR A 28 0.34 -18.90 -3.92
C TYR A 28 -0.95 -18.16 -4.34
N GLN A 29 -0.80 -17.33 -5.37
CA GLN A 29 -1.90 -16.70 -6.10
C GLN A 29 -1.54 -16.61 -7.58
N TYR A 30 -2.38 -17.18 -8.44
CA TYR A 30 -2.31 -16.97 -9.88
C TYR A 30 -2.90 -15.61 -10.24
N VAL A 31 -2.09 -14.77 -10.87
CA VAL A 31 -2.55 -13.48 -11.44
C VAL A 31 -3.18 -13.72 -12.82
N ILE A 32 -2.88 -14.86 -13.43
CA ILE A 32 -3.45 -15.38 -14.67
C ILE A 32 -4.54 -16.41 -14.38
N GLU A 33 -5.12 -16.98 -15.43
CA GLU A 33 -5.95 -18.17 -15.27
C GLU A 33 -5.08 -19.36 -14.81
N PRO A 34 -5.44 -20.03 -13.70
CA PRO A 34 -4.68 -21.18 -13.23
C PRO A 34 -4.86 -22.38 -14.18
N PRO A 35 -3.95 -23.38 -14.12
CA PRO A 35 -4.16 -24.66 -14.79
C PRO A 35 -5.49 -25.32 -14.39
N GLU A 36 -6.07 -26.11 -15.29
CA GLU A 36 -7.35 -26.80 -15.03
C GLU A 36 -7.28 -27.63 -13.75
N GLY A 37 -8.28 -27.45 -12.87
CA GLY A 37 -8.36 -28.14 -11.58
C GLY A 37 -7.50 -27.54 -10.46
N VAL A 38 -6.71 -26.51 -10.73
CA VAL A 38 -5.91 -25.80 -9.72
C VAL A 38 -6.69 -24.57 -9.22
N PRO A 39 -6.91 -24.42 -7.90
CA PRO A 39 -7.48 -23.19 -7.34
C PRO A 39 -6.66 -21.95 -7.75
N ARG A 40 -7.31 -20.79 -7.87
CA ARG A 40 -6.60 -19.55 -8.19
C ARG A 40 -5.59 -19.16 -7.10
N ASP A 41 -5.90 -19.47 -5.85
CA ASP A 41 -5.04 -19.28 -4.70
C ASP A 41 -5.39 -20.29 -3.59
N ASN A 42 -4.49 -20.44 -2.64
CA ASN A 42 -4.68 -21.22 -1.40
C ASN A 42 -4.54 -20.31 -0.15
N ILE A 43 -5.04 -19.07 -0.25
CA ILE A 43 -4.87 -18.05 0.80
C ILE A 43 -6.16 -17.91 1.60
N GLY A 44 -6.16 -18.44 2.81
CA GLY A 44 -7.26 -18.30 3.75
C GLY A 44 -7.32 -16.91 4.38
N THR A 45 -8.47 -16.61 4.99
CA THR A 45 -8.71 -15.40 5.75
C THR A 45 -8.96 -15.73 7.22
N ASP A 46 -8.27 -15.01 8.11
CA ASP A 46 -8.46 -15.04 9.55
C ASP A 46 -8.86 -13.64 10.03
N THR A 47 -10.16 -13.42 10.22
CA THR A 47 -10.72 -12.11 10.52
C THR A 47 -10.70 -11.84 12.02
N HIS A 48 -10.00 -10.78 12.44
CA HIS A 48 -9.88 -10.40 13.85
C HIS A 48 -10.42 -9.00 14.15
N PRO A 49 -11.09 -8.79 15.29
CA PRO A 49 -11.45 -7.46 15.75
C PRO A 49 -10.19 -6.66 16.10
N VAL A 50 -10.15 -5.41 15.67
CA VAL A 50 -9.07 -4.46 15.97
C VAL A 50 -9.64 -3.07 16.21
N THR A 51 -8.84 -2.20 16.81
CA THR A 51 -9.07 -0.75 16.78
C THR A 51 -8.03 -0.12 15.86
N VAL A 52 -8.48 0.63 14.87
CA VAL A 52 -7.60 1.46 14.02
C VAL A 52 -7.61 2.86 14.61
N HIS A 53 -6.46 3.32 15.08
CA HIS A 53 -6.33 4.58 15.80
C HIS A 53 -6.18 5.76 14.83
N ASP A 54 -6.82 6.88 15.13
CA ASP A 54 -6.65 8.08 14.32
C ASP A 54 -5.31 8.75 14.61
N ALA A 55 -4.54 9.00 13.55
CA ALA A 55 -3.25 9.68 13.63
C ALA A 55 -3.37 11.21 13.64
N ARG A 56 -4.58 11.76 13.52
CA ARG A 56 -4.80 13.22 13.56
C ARG A 56 -4.18 13.88 14.78
N GLY A 57 -3.39 14.92 14.55
CA GLY A 57 -2.63 15.64 15.58
C GLY A 57 -1.38 14.92 16.09
N ARG A 58 -1.13 13.70 15.60
CA ARG A 58 0.01 12.83 15.96
C ARG A 58 0.81 12.42 14.73
N GLU A 59 0.57 13.04 13.58
CA GLU A 59 1.16 12.65 12.29
C GLU A 59 2.70 12.65 12.36
N ALA A 60 3.28 13.60 13.09
CA ALA A 60 4.73 13.73 13.28
C ALA A 60 5.37 12.60 14.12
N GLU A 61 4.58 11.80 14.85
CA GLU A 61 5.10 10.62 15.56
C GLU A 61 5.51 9.50 14.58
N PHE A 62 4.97 9.53 13.36
CA PHE A 62 5.14 8.48 12.36
C PHE A 62 6.01 8.97 11.21
N THR A 63 7.17 8.34 11.06
CA THR A 63 8.10 8.56 9.98
C THR A 63 8.36 7.27 9.23
N ILE A 64 8.78 7.39 7.98
CA ILE A 64 9.15 6.24 7.16
C ILE A 64 10.21 5.36 7.85
N ASP A 65 11.10 5.94 8.65
CA ASP A 65 12.20 5.21 9.29
C ASP A 65 11.85 4.60 10.65
N ASN A 66 10.83 5.08 11.37
CA ASN A 66 10.44 4.52 12.66
C ASN A 66 9.27 3.52 12.56
N GLY A 67 8.20 3.89 11.86
CA GLY A 67 6.94 3.14 11.80
C GLY A 67 6.69 2.49 10.45
N GLY A 68 7.50 2.81 9.44
CA GLY A 68 7.35 2.30 8.08
C GLY A 68 6.32 3.05 7.25
N PHE A 69 5.72 4.13 7.77
CA PHE A 69 4.81 5.00 7.05
C PHE A 69 4.94 6.45 7.52
N GLN A 70 4.45 7.39 6.71
CA GLN A 70 4.44 8.81 7.05
C GLN A 70 3.28 9.51 6.37
N PHE A 71 2.63 10.44 7.08
CA PHE A 71 1.61 11.32 6.51
C PHE A 71 2.24 12.65 6.15
N VAL A 72 2.04 13.11 4.91
CA VAL A 72 2.59 14.37 4.41
C VAL A 72 1.53 15.18 3.69
N LYS A 73 1.64 16.50 3.75
CA LYS A 73 0.80 17.41 2.97
C LYS A 73 1.45 17.66 1.62
N HIS A 74 0.73 17.39 0.54
CA HIS A 74 1.17 17.68 -0.82
C HIS A 74 -0.01 18.00 -1.74
N VAL A 75 -0.13 19.28 -2.11
CA VAL A 75 -1.13 19.76 -3.07
C VAL A 75 -0.65 19.42 -4.48
N SER A 76 -1.37 18.54 -5.18
CA SER A 76 -1.00 18.15 -6.55
C SER A 76 -1.50 19.13 -7.59
N ALA A 77 -0.77 19.31 -8.70
CA ALA A 77 -1.27 20.00 -9.87
C ALA A 77 -2.24 19.12 -10.67
N GLU A 78 -2.00 17.80 -10.71
CA GLU A 78 -2.94 16.80 -11.22
C GLU A 78 -4.16 16.68 -10.30
N LYS A 79 -5.37 16.77 -10.86
CA LYS A 79 -6.63 16.79 -10.11
C LYS A 79 -7.63 15.73 -10.58
N ASP A 80 -7.54 15.32 -11.83
CA ASP A 80 -8.56 14.52 -12.52
C ASP A 80 -8.21 13.04 -12.49
N PHE A 81 -6.91 12.69 -12.57
CA PHE A 81 -6.41 11.31 -12.50
C PHE A 81 -7.19 10.32 -13.40
N ASP A 82 -7.55 10.76 -14.61
CA ASP A 82 -8.32 10.01 -15.61
C ASP A 82 -7.51 9.70 -16.88
N ASP A 83 -6.41 10.42 -17.12
CA ASP A 83 -5.48 10.23 -18.23
C ASP A 83 -4.13 9.65 -17.77
N GLU A 84 -3.83 8.43 -18.21
CA GLU A 84 -2.61 7.71 -17.85
C GLU A 84 -1.33 8.41 -18.31
N GLU A 85 -1.34 9.02 -19.49
CA GLU A 85 -0.17 9.69 -20.05
C GLU A 85 0.09 11.02 -19.33
N ARG A 86 -0.97 11.74 -18.98
CA ARG A 86 -0.86 12.94 -18.13
C ARG A 86 -0.34 12.61 -16.73
N ILE A 87 -0.82 11.54 -16.11
CA ILE A 87 -0.30 11.05 -14.81
C ILE A 87 1.21 10.78 -14.90
N LYS A 88 1.67 10.09 -15.94
CA LYS A 88 3.10 9.81 -16.14
C LYS A 88 3.90 11.07 -16.46
N ALA A 89 3.35 12.02 -17.21
CA ALA A 89 4.07 13.21 -17.65
C ALA A 89 4.17 14.28 -16.55
N GLU A 90 3.16 14.40 -15.69
CA GLU A 90 3.01 15.47 -14.70
C GLU A 90 3.12 14.93 -13.27
N TYR A 91 2.18 14.06 -12.86
CA TYR A 91 2.09 13.62 -11.47
C TYR A 91 3.30 12.79 -11.01
N TYR A 92 3.90 11.99 -11.89
CA TYR A 92 5.12 11.25 -11.57
C TYR A 92 6.26 12.19 -11.15
N LYS A 93 6.43 13.34 -11.82
CA LYS A 93 7.44 14.34 -11.45
C LYS A 93 7.18 14.91 -10.07
N GLU A 94 5.92 15.18 -9.74
CA GLU A 94 5.56 15.65 -8.39
C GLU A 94 5.91 14.62 -7.31
N VAL A 95 5.69 13.33 -7.59
CA VAL A 95 5.99 12.22 -6.69
C VAL A 95 7.49 12.07 -6.49
N GLU A 96 8.29 12.20 -7.55
CA GLU A 96 9.74 12.20 -7.45
C GLU A 96 10.25 13.33 -6.53
N GLU A 97 9.78 14.56 -6.74
CA GLU A 97 10.17 15.72 -5.92
C GLU A 97 9.69 15.57 -4.47
N LEU A 98 8.48 15.03 -4.25
CA LEU A 98 7.98 14.72 -2.91
C LEU A 98 8.91 13.71 -2.20
N LEU A 99 9.31 12.63 -2.86
CA LEU A 99 10.19 11.63 -2.27
C LEU A 99 11.63 12.15 -2.06
N LYS A 100 12.16 12.99 -2.95
CA LYS A 100 13.43 13.68 -2.73
C LYS A 100 13.38 14.53 -1.46
N LYS A 101 12.30 15.30 -1.28
CA LYS A 101 12.10 16.19 -0.12
C LYS A 101 11.90 15.42 1.18
N GLU A 102 10.96 14.49 1.21
CA GLU A 102 10.47 13.86 2.45
C GLU A 102 11.36 12.71 2.93
N VAL A 103 12.00 11.97 2.02
CA VAL A 103 12.78 10.78 2.37
C VAL A 103 14.23 10.82 1.88
N GLY A 104 14.67 11.97 1.36
CA GLY A 104 16.05 12.20 0.95
C GLY A 104 16.50 11.40 -0.29
N ALA A 105 15.55 11.02 -1.15
CA ALA A 105 15.87 10.27 -2.37
C ALA A 105 16.87 11.03 -3.24
N LYS A 106 17.82 10.31 -3.85
CA LYS A 106 18.69 10.82 -4.93
C LYS A 106 18.12 10.44 -6.28
N ARG A 107 17.76 9.16 -6.40
CA ARG A 107 17.07 8.63 -7.57
C ARG A 107 15.76 7.98 -7.19
N VAL A 108 14.75 8.19 -8.03
CA VAL A 108 13.44 7.56 -7.93
C VAL A 108 13.14 6.92 -9.28
N PHE A 109 12.68 5.68 -9.26
CA PHE A 109 12.18 4.99 -10.44
C PHE A 109 10.76 4.53 -10.18
N ILE A 110 9.80 5.12 -10.88
CA ILE A 110 8.39 4.77 -10.78
C ILE A 110 8.10 3.66 -11.79
N PHE A 111 7.73 2.48 -11.31
CA PHE A 111 7.54 1.32 -12.18
C PHE A 111 6.08 1.04 -12.51
N ASP A 112 5.14 1.43 -11.66
CA ASP A 112 3.71 1.38 -11.94
C ASP A 112 2.92 2.36 -11.07
N HIS A 113 1.66 2.54 -11.45
CA HIS A 113 0.64 3.08 -10.56
C HIS A 113 -0.62 2.21 -10.62
N THR A 114 -1.47 2.36 -9.61
CA THR A 114 -2.79 1.72 -9.60
C THR A 114 -3.81 2.71 -9.08
N ILE A 115 -4.88 2.91 -9.85
CA ILE A 115 -6.06 3.63 -9.39
C ILE A 115 -7.09 2.62 -8.91
N ARG A 116 -7.66 2.87 -7.74
CA ARG A 116 -8.73 2.06 -7.15
C ARG A 116 -9.97 2.90 -6.98
N ARG A 117 -11.08 2.44 -7.55
CA ARG A 117 -12.42 3.04 -7.48
C ARG A 117 -13.41 1.97 -7.02
N LYS A 118 -14.64 2.35 -6.69
CA LYS A 118 -15.69 1.34 -6.43
C LYS A 118 -15.84 0.47 -7.68
N PRO A 119 -15.79 -0.87 -7.55
CA PRO A 119 -15.99 -1.73 -8.70
C PRO A 119 -17.37 -1.50 -9.33
N ALA A 120 -17.40 -1.15 -10.61
CA ALA A 120 -18.61 -1.14 -11.41
C ALA A 120 -19.04 -2.60 -11.66
N PRO A 121 -20.23 -3.05 -11.24
CA PRO A 121 -20.67 -4.43 -11.42
C PRO A 121 -20.63 -4.89 -12.88
N GLU A 122 -20.84 -3.94 -13.78
CA GLU A 122 -20.95 -4.09 -15.23
C GLU A 122 -19.61 -4.41 -15.91
N VAL A 123 -18.50 -4.06 -15.25
CA VAL A 123 -17.13 -4.18 -15.80
C VAL A 123 -16.47 -5.52 -15.39
N GLY A 124 -17.07 -6.28 -14.46
CA GLY A 124 -16.55 -7.57 -13.98
C GLY A 124 -15.17 -7.45 -13.32
N SER A 125 -14.44 -8.57 -13.15
CA SER A 125 -13.11 -8.59 -12.49
C SER A 125 -11.96 -8.11 -13.38
N ARG A 126 -12.16 -7.06 -14.18
CA ARG A 126 -11.10 -6.50 -15.04
C ARG A 126 -10.06 -5.70 -14.23
N PRO A 127 -8.81 -5.54 -14.74
CA PRO A 127 -7.73 -4.84 -14.03
C PRO A 127 -8.03 -3.37 -13.67
N ASP A 128 -8.87 -2.71 -14.45
CA ASP A 128 -9.38 -1.34 -14.27
C ASP A 128 -10.50 -1.24 -13.23
N ASN A 129 -11.07 -2.37 -12.79
CA ASN A 129 -12.21 -2.45 -11.88
C ASN A 129 -11.81 -2.90 -10.46
N ARG A 130 -10.74 -2.32 -9.92
CA ARG A 130 -10.15 -2.76 -8.64
C ARG A 130 -10.65 -1.93 -7.47
N GLY A 131 -11.35 -2.59 -6.56
CA GLY A 131 -11.69 -2.03 -5.25
C GLY A 131 -10.50 -1.94 -4.30
N PRO A 132 -10.68 -1.28 -3.14
CA PRO A 132 -9.78 -1.37 -2.00
C PRO A 132 -9.43 -2.82 -1.61
N VAL A 133 -8.17 -3.09 -1.26
CA VAL A 133 -7.75 -4.43 -0.78
C VAL A 133 -7.99 -4.53 0.72
N GLU A 134 -8.82 -5.47 1.14
CA GLU A 134 -9.22 -5.63 2.55
C GLU A 134 -8.44 -6.73 3.29
N ARG A 135 -7.51 -7.42 2.62
CA ARG A 135 -6.55 -8.32 3.29
C ARG A 135 -5.39 -7.50 3.85
N VAL A 136 -4.86 -7.92 5.00
CA VAL A 136 -3.62 -7.37 5.54
C VAL A 136 -2.45 -7.90 4.73
N HIS A 137 -1.68 -7.00 4.11
CA HIS A 137 -0.60 -7.37 3.22
C HIS A 137 0.55 -6.36 3.25
N ILE A 138 1.68 -6.78 2.68
CA ILE A 138 2.80 -5.92 2.25
C ILE A 138 3.12 -6.29 0.81
N ASP A 139 3.24 -5.29 -0.06
CA ASP A 139 3.30 -5.47 -1.51
C ASP A 139 4.50 -6.29 -2.03
N GLN A 140 5.58 -6.43 -1.27
CA GLN A 140 6.77 -7.18 -1.68
C GLN A 140 7.39 -7.94 -0.52
N THR A 141 7.93 -9.13 -0.81
CA THR A 141 8.90 -9.76 0.09
C THR A 141 10.28 -9.09 -0.02
N PHE A 142 11.17 -9.34 0.94
CA PHE A 142 12.53 -8.81 0.89
C PHE A 142 13.27 -9.26 -0.38
N GLU A 143 13.16 -10.54 -0.73
CA GLU A 143 13.77 -11.10 -1.94
C GLU A 143 13.15 -10.52 -3.22
N ALA A 144 11.81 -10.48 -3.30
CA ALA A 144 11.12 -9.93 -4.47
C ALA A 144 11.45 -8.44 -4.70
N SER A 145 11.74 -7.69 -3.64
CA SER A 145 12.15 -6.29 -3.73
C SER A 145 13.50 -6.14 -4.43
N VAL A 146 14.48 -7.00 -4.12
CA VAL A 146 15.78 -7.02 -4.80
C VAL A 146 15.62 -7.43 -6.27
N LEU A 147 14.83 -8.47 -6.55
CA LEU A 147 14.54 -8.91 -7.91
C LEU A 147 13.85 -7.81 -8.74
N ARG A 148 13.03 -6.98 -8.10
CA ARG A 148 12.37 -5.85 -8.77
C ARG A 148 13.36 -4.76 -9.19
N VAL A 149 14.44 -4.54 -8.45
CA VAL A 149 15.54 -3.65 -8.87
C VAL A 149 16.21 -4.20 -10.13
N HIS A 150 16.57 -5.49 -10.16
CA HIS A 150 17.12 -6.13 -11.35
C HIS A 150 16.19 -6.07 -12.55
N TYR A 151 14.90 -6.36 -12.33
CA TYR A 151 13.91 -6.38 -13.40
C TYR A 151 13.75 -5.02 -14.08
N HIS A 152 13.76 -3.92 -13.32
CA HIS A 152 13.53 -2.59 -13.87
C HIS A 152 14.80 -1.86 -14.30
N LEU A 153 15.93 -2.07 -13.62
CA LEU A 153 17.14 -1.27 -13.82
C LEU A 153 18.29 -2.02 -14.49
N GLY A 154 18.13 -3.32 -14.78
CA GLY A 154 19.05 -4.09 -15.60
C GLY A 154 20.50 -3.97 -15.15
N GLU A 155 21.35 -3.44 -16.04
CA GLU A 155 22.81 -3.30 -15.84
C GLU A 155 23.18 -2.40 -14.64
N GLU A 156 22.30 -1.47 -14.23
CA GLU A 156 22.56 -0.59 -13.10
C GLU A 156 22.23 -1.22 -11.75
N ALA A 157 21.50 -2.33 -11.72
CA ALA A 157 20.95 -2.90 -10.50
C ALA A 157 22.01 -3.23 -9.46
N ASP A 158 23.07 -3.95 -9.84
CA ASP A 158 24.17 -4.34 -8.93
C ASP A 158 24.90 -3.14 -8.34
N ARG A 159 24.97 -2.03 -9.10
CA ARG A 159 25.59 -0.79 -8.63
C ARG A 159 24.70 -0.11 -7.59
N LEU A 160 23.41 -0.01 -7.86
CA LEU A 160 22.43 0.64 -6.99
C LEU A 160 22.16 -0.15 -5.70
N LEU A 161 22.16 -1.49 -5.77
CA LEU A 161 21.99 -2.39 -4.62
C LEU A 161 23.14 -2.33 -3.61
N LYS A 162 24.28 -1.71 -3.96
CA LYS A 162 25.35 -1.39 -3.00
C LYS A 162 25.00 -0.23 -2.08
N GLY A 163 24.04 0.62 -2.49
CA GLY A 163 23.51 1.70 -1.68
C GLY A 163 22.26 1.28 -0.89
N ARG A 164 21.66 2.23 -0.18
CA ARG A 164 20.35 2.03 0.43
C ARG A 164 19.27 2.07 -0.66
N VAL A 165 18.45 1.04 -0.69
CA VAL A 165 17.34 0.87 -1.64
C VAL A 165 16.05 0.66 -0.85
N ARG A 166 15.01 1.36 -1.27
CA ARG A 166 13.69 1.32 -0.66
C ARG A 166 12.63 1.11 -1.73
N ILE A 167 11.53 0.47 -1.35
CA ILE A 167 10.27 0.54 -2.10
C ILE A 167 9.31 1.35 -1.25
N ILE A 168 8.83 2.46 -1.79
CA ILE A 168 7.88 3.33 -1.12
C ILE A 168 6.69 3.50 -2.06
N ASN A 169 5.52 3.13 -1.59
CA ASN A 169 4.27 3.46 -2.24
C ASN A 169 3.82 4.84 -1.78
N VAL A 170 3.39 5.67 -2.74
CA VAL A 170 2.82 7.00 -2.49
C VAL A 170 1.31 6.90 -2.72
N TRP A 171 0.57 6.85 -1.62
CA TRP A 171 -0.88 6.67 -1.63
C TRP A 171 -1.60 8.00 -1.42
N ARG A 172 -2.55 8.31 -2.30
CA ARG A 172 -3.32 9.57 -2.30
C ARG A 172 -4.80 9.30 -2.54
N PRO A 173 -5.73 9.83 -1.71
CA PRO A 173 -7.12 9.96 -2.08
C PRO A 173 -7.27 10.91 -3.28
N ILE A 174 -8.15 10.60 -4.22
CA ILE A 174 -8.43 11.48 -5.37
C ILE A 174 -9.89 11.93 -5.34
N HIS A 175 -10.16 13.10 -5.95
CA HIS A 175 -11.46 13.78 -6.02
C HIS A 175 -12.09 14.26 -4.70
N HIS A 176 -12.10 13.46 -3.65
CA HIS A 176 -12.80 13.77 -2.41
C HIS A 176 -12.11 13.15 -1.18
N PRO A 177 -12.42 13.64 0.03
CA PRO A 177 -11.94 13.02 1.25
C PRO A 177 -12.38 11.55 1.37
N VAL A 178 -11.55 10.77 2.06
CA VAL A 178 -11.83 9.36 2.33
C VAL A 178 -12.95 9.24 3.35
N ALA A 179 -14.07 8.68 2.92
CA ALA A 179 -15.16 8.26 3.80
C ALA A 179 -15.16 6.74 3.97
N HIS A 180 -15.42 6.00 2.89
CA HIS A 180 -15.51 4.54 2.95
C HIS A 180 -14.18 3.85 2.74
N LYS A 181 -14.00 2.71 3.42
CA LYS A 181 -12.84 1.83 3.26
C LYS A 181 -11.49 2.57 3.43
N PRO A 182 -11.22 3.25 4.55
CA PRO A 182 -9.99 4.04 4.69
C PRO A 182 -8.75 3.15 4.65
N LEU A 183 -7.58 3.75 4.40
CA LEU A 183 -6.31 3.05 4.44
C LEU A 183 -5.83 2.96 5.89
N ALA A 184 -5.70 1.75 6.42
CA ALA A 184 -4.98 1.47 7.65
C ALA A 184 -3.54 1.05 7.35
N VAL A 185 -2.61 1.54 8.16
CA VAL A 185 -1.17 1.21 8.14
C VAL A 185 -0.74 0.78 9.54
N SER A 186 0.08 -0.27 9.62
CA SER A 186 0.54 -0.83 10.90
C SER A 186 1.95 -0.37 11.25
N ASP A 187 2.15 0.06 12.48
CA ASP A 187 3.45 0.51 12.97
C ASP A 187 4.45 -0.65 13.05
N TRP A 188 5.53 -0.52 12.27
CA TRP A 188 6.64 -1.47 12.18
C TRP A 188 7.20 -1.90 13.54
N ARG A 189 7.22 -1.00 14.53
CA ARG A 189 7.79 -1.26 15.86
C ARG A 189 7.10 -2.41 16.60
N TYR A 190 5.89 -2.78 16.15
CA TYR A 190 5.07 -3.84 16.73
C TYR A 190 4.86 -5.04 15.80
N LEU A 191 5.62 -5.12 14.71
CA LEU A 191 5.62 -6.25 13.79
C LEU A 191 6.75 -7.24 14.16
N ASP A 192 6.41 -8.51 14.35
CA ASP A 192 7.38 -9.59 14.51
C ASP A 192 7.71 -10.21 13.14
N THR A 193 8.83 -9.81 12.55
CA THR A 193 9.22 -10.27 11.21
C THR A 193 9.47 -11.78 11.12
N ASN A 194 9.72 -12.47 12.24
CA ASN A 194 9.98 -13.90 12.25
C ASN A 194 8.70 -14.73 12.25
N HIS A 195 7.60 -14.17 12.76
CA HIS A 195 6.36 -14.90 12.98
C HIS A 195 5.19 -14.37 12.14
N ASP A 196 5.14 -13.06 11.92
CA ASP A 196 3.97 -12.41 11.32
C ASP A 196 4.00 -12.47 9.79
N LEU A 197 5.19 -12.54 9.17
CA LEU A 197 5.34 -12.47 7.72
C LEU A 197 5.18 -13.85 7.04
N VAL A 198 4.29 -13.92 6.05
CA VAL A 198 4.05 -15.12 5.25
C VAL A 198 4.28 -14.81 3.77
N PRO A 199 5.39 -15.28 3.16
CA PRO A 199 5.61 -15.13 1.73
C PRO A 199 4.48 -15.79 0.94
N VAL A 200 3.97 -15.07 -0.04
CA VAL A 200 2.97 -15.58 -0.99
C VAL A 200 3.50 -15.40 -2.39
N ARG A 201 3.60 -16.50 -3.14
CA ARG A 201 4.05 -16.49 -4.54
C ARG A 201 2.94 -15.94 -5.42
N PHE A 202 3.24 -14.92 -6.21
CA PHE A 202 2.34 -14.40 -7.23
C PHE A 202 2.81 -14.87 -8.60
N ILE A 203 2.00 -15.70 -9.26
CA ILE A 203 2.38 -16.37 -10.50
C ILE A 203 1.85 -15.56 -11.69
N TYR A 204 2.77 -15.01 -12.49
CA TYR A 204 2.50 -14.27 -13.73
C TYR A 204 2.92 -15.12 -14.95
N PRO A 205 2.56 -14.74 -16.20
CA PRO A 205 2.88 -15.55 -17.38
C PRO A 205 4.38 -15.88 -17.56
N HIS A 206 5.26 -14.94 -17.20
CA HIS A 206 6.69 -15.02 -17.49
C HIS A 206 7.59 -14.74 -16.28
N ARG A 207 7.00 -14.62 -15.08
CA ARG A 207 7.75 -14.38 -13.85
C ARG A 207 6.95 -14.78 -12.62
N GLU A 208 7.64 -14.98 -11.51
CA GLU A 208 7.03 -15.02 -10.19
C GLU A 208 7.35 -13.70 -9.46
N GLY A 209 6.33 -13.11 -8.86
CA GLY A 209 6.49 -12.10 -7.83
C GLY A 209 6.27 -12.72 -6.45
N SER A 210 6.54 -11.98 -5.39
CA SER A 210 6.21 -12.43 -4.04
C SER A 210 5.83 -11.26 -3.17
N VAL A 211 4.75 -11.42 -2.41
CA VAL A 211 4.21 -10.43 -1.45
C VAL A 211 4.19 -11.06 -0.06
N TYR A 212 4.05 -10.27 1.00
CA TYR A 212 3.71 -10.84 2.31
C TYR A 212 2.21 -10.76 2.55
N SER A 213 1.60 -11.90 2.87
CA SER A 213 0.43 -11.91 3.75
C SER A 213 0.91 -11.88 5.21
N VAL A 214 0.03 -11.50 6.13
CA VAL A 214 0.42 -11.27 7.53
C VAL A 214 -0.45 -12.10 8.47
N ARG A 215 0.17 -12.83 9.41
CA ARG A 215 -0.55 -13.54 10.49
C ARG A 215 -1.05 -12.56 11.53
N TYR A 216 -2.13 -12.91 12.21
CA TYR A 216 -2.61 -12.08 13.31
C TYR A 216 -1.61 -12.04 14.46
N ASN A 217 -1.35 -10.83 14.95
CA ASN A 217 -0.61 -10.58 16.17
C ASN A 217 -1.34 -9.48 16.95
N PRO A 218 -1.75 -9.73 18.21
CA PRO A 218 -2.47 -8.73 19.01
C PRO A 218 -1.62 -7.49 19.35
N ASN A 219 -0.30 -7.55 19.16
CA ASN A 219 0.58 -6.41 19.37
C ASN A 219 0.53 -5.39 18.23
N HIS A 220 0.08 -5.75 17.03
CA HIS A 220 -0.02 -4.83 15.90
C HIS A 220 -0.77 -3.55 16.28
N LYS A 221 -0.20 -2.40 15.92
CA LYS A 221 -0.79 -1.08 16.15
C LYS A 221 -1.14 -0.45 14.82
N TRP A 222 -2.45 -0.31 14.59
CA TRP A 222 -3.01 0.18 13.35
C TRP A 222 -3.38 1.65 13.46
N TYR A 223 -3.04 2.40 12.42
CA TYR A 223 -3.31 3.82 12.32
C TYR A 223 -3.96 4.15 10.98
N TYR A 224 -4.75 5.21 10.95
CA TYR A 224 -5.29 5.83 9.74
C TYR A 224 -5.39 7.34 9.95
N LEU A 225 -5.78 8.08 8.91
CA LEU A 225 -6.05 9.50 9.01
C LEU A 225 -7.54 9.76 8.75
N SER A 226 -8.28 10.21 9.76
CA SER A 226 -9.71 10.53 9.56
C SER A 226 -9.89 11.69 8.59
N ASN A 227 -10.94 11.63 7.76
CA ASN A 227 -11.22 12.62 6.72
C ASN A 227 -9.98 12.96 5.86
N GLN A 228 -9.14 11.96 5.54
CA GLN A 228 -7.94 12.19 4.74
C GLN A 228 -8.30 12.79 3.38
N THR A 229 -7.78 13.98 3.11
CA THR A 229 -8.12 14.75 1.91
C THR A 229 -7.16 14.42 0.75
N PRO A 230 -7.50 14.80 -0.50
CA PRO A 230 -6.58 14.66 -1.62
C PRO A 230 -5.26 15.44 -1.49
N GLU A 231 -5.15 16.35 -0.53
CA GLU A 231 -3.91 17.10 -0.23
C GLU A 231 -3.05 16.40 0.83
N GLU A 232 -3.47 15.24 1.32
CA GLU A 232 -2.80 14.47 2.36
C GLU A 232 -2.41 13.10 1.82
N VAL A 233 -1.11 12.90 1.70
CA VAL A 233 -0.49 11.71 1.11
C VAL A 233 0.04 10.81 2.22
N THR A 234 -0.19 9.51 2.08
CA THR A 234 0.42 8.49 2.93
C THR A 234 1.57 7.84 2.17
N LEU A 235 2.78 8.00 2.67
CA LEU A 235 3.94 7.23 2.23
C LEU A 235 3.94 5.89 2.96
N ILE A 236 4.02 4.77 2.23
CA ILE A 236 3.98 3.41 2.75
C ILE A 236 5.27 2.71 2.33
N LYS A 237 6.11 2.35 3.29
CA LYS A 237 7.33 1.60 3.00
C LYS A 237 6.99 0.12 2.79
N CYS A 238 7.28 -0.41 1.62
CA CYS A 238 7.14 -1.83 1.31
C CYS A 238 8.47 -2.58 1.41
N TYR A 239 9.59 -1.86 1.34
CA TYR A 239 10.94 -2.42 1.49
C TYR A 239 11.97 -1.36 1.91
N ASP A 240 12.97 -1.79 2.67
CA ASP A 240 14.21 -1.06 2.95
C ASP A 240 15.37 -2.05 3.12
N SER A 241 16.49 -1.76 2.46
CA SER A 241 17.73 -2.52 2.64
C SER A 241 18.44 -2.19 3.95
N ASP A 242 18.18 -1.03 4.58
CA ASP A 242 18.73 -0.70 5.90
C ASP A 242 17.99 -1.45 7.01
N VAL A 243 18.71 -2.35 7.69
CA VAL A 243 18.17 -3.21 8.75
C VAL A 243 18.03 -2.52 10.11
N ASN A 244 18.54 -1.29 10.26
CA ASN A 244 18.50 -0.54 11.52
C ASN A 244 17.26 0.36 11.66
N ARG A 245 16.33 0.26 10.70
CA ARG A 245 15.14 1.11 10.59
C ARG A 245 13.92 0.27 10.28
N ALA A 246 12.74 0.89 10.25
CA ALA A 246 11.57 0.26 9.69
C ALA A 246 11.84 -0.21 8.26
N ARG A 247 11.58 -1.49 7.97
CA ARG A 247 11.88 -2.08 6.66
C ARG A 247 10.67 -2.25 5.77
N LEU A 248 9.48 -2.35 6.35
CA LEU A 248 8.21 -2.44 5.64
C LEU A 248 7.05 -2.09 6.59
N THR A 249 5.82 -2.01 6.10
CA THR A 249 4.62 -1.84 6.94
C THR A 249 3.42 -2.61 6.37
N PRO A 250 2.74 -3.43 7.20
CA PRO A 250 1.44 -3.98 6.84
C PRO A 250 0.42 -2.88 6.59
N HIS A 251 -0.40 -3.05 5.56
CA HIS A 251 -1.49 -2.13 5.25
C HIS A 251 -2.74 -2.86 4.76
N SER A 252 -3.89 -2.22 4.92
CA SER A 252 -5.18 -2.77 4.51
C SER A 252 -6.22 -1.68 4.39
N ALA A 253 -7.22 -1.89 3.55
CA ALA A 253 -8.47 -1.15 3.63
C ALA A 253 -9.38 -1.79 4.69
N PHE A 254 -10.03 -0.98 5.53
CA PHE A 254 -10.90 -1.50 6.59
C PHE A 254 -12.31 -0.92 6.52
N LEU A 255 -13.30 -1.63 7.04
CA LEU A 255 -14.66 -1.09 7.11
C LEU A 255 -14.77 -0.07 8.26
N ASP A 256 -15.06 1.18 7.94
CA ASP A 256 -15.58 2.14 8.91
C ASP A 256 -17.11 2.16 8.81
N LYS A 257 -17.77 1.72 9.89
CA LYS A 257 -19.24 1.67 9.97
C LYS A 257 -19.86 3.02 10.32
N SER A 258 -19.06 3.99 10.75
CA SER A 258 -19.52 5.35 11.05
C SER A 258 -19.65 6.21 9.79
N SER A 259 -19.03 5.79 8.67
CA SER A 259 -19.11 6.51 7.40
C SER A 259 -20.55 6.63 6.91
N PRO A 260 -21.04 7.84 6.58
CA PRO A 260 -22.41 8.03 6.09
C PRO A 260 -22.64 7.26 4.79
N PRO A 261 -23.75 6.51 4.61
CA PRO A 261 -23.99 5.70 3.41
C PRO A 261 -24.00 6.49 2.09
N GLU A 262 -24.34 7.77 2.15
CA GLU A 262 -24.37 8.71 1.03
C GLU A 262 -23.02 9.36 0.71
N ALA A 263 -22.00 9.16 1.56
CA ALA A 263 -20.68 9.69 1.32
C ALA A 263 -20.06 9.04 0.07
N PRO A 264 -19.21 9.78 -0.67
CA PRO A 264 -18.59 9.22 -1.87
C PRO A 264 -17.67 8.05 -1.49
N HIS A 265 -17.71 6.99 -2.30
CA HIS A 265 -16.84 5.84 -2.13
C HIS A 265 -15.40 6.23 -2.44
N ARG A 266 -14.45 5.83 -1.59
CA ARG A 266 -13.02 6.13 -1.76
C ARG A 266 -12.54 5.82 -3.17
N GLU A 267 -12.01 6.86 -3.80
CA GLU A 267 -11.13 6.77 -4.94
C GLU A 267 -9.71 7.10 -4.49
N SER A 268 -8.72 6.34 -4.97
CA SER A 268 -7.33 6.57 -4.61
C SER A 268 -6.38 6.16 -5.72
N ILE A 269 -5.24 6.85 -5.80
CA ILE A 269 -4.09 6.45 -6.60
C ILE A 269 -2.94 6.00 -5.69
N GLU A 270 -2.26 4.95 -6.09
CA GLU A 270 -1.03 4.47 -5.48
C GLU A 270 0.08 4.44 -6.52
N ILE A 271 1.16 5.17 -6.28
CA ILE A 271 2.36 5.17 -7.13
C ILE A 271 3.41 4.30 -6.46
N ARG A 272 3.98 3.34 -7.18
CA ARG A 272 5.00 2.46 -6.61
C ARG A 272 6.39 2.83 -7.11
N CYS A 273 7.27 3.12 -6.17
CA CYS A 273 8.58 3.71 -6.45
C CYS A 273 9.70 2.84 -5.90
N LEU A 274 10.71 2.58 -6.72
CA LEU A 274 12.05 2.26 -6.24
C LEU A 274 12.75 3.57 -5.87
N VAL A 275 13.31 3.65 -4.68
CA VAL A 275 13.92 4.86 -4.11
C VAL A 275 15.34 4.54 -3.67
N PHE A 276 16.30 5.35 -4.13
CA PHE A 276 17.72 5.12 -3.93
C PHE A 276 18.38 6.34 -3.26
N ASP A 277 19.32 6.07 -2.35
CA ASP A 277 20.13 7.11 -1.69
C ASP A 277 21.39 7.48 -2.49
N SER A 278 21.57 6.87 -3.65
CA SER A 278 22.60 7.15 -4.65
C SER A 278 21.99 7.31 -6.05
N GLU A 279 22.61 8.13 -6.89
CA GLU A 279 22.36 8.18 -8.35
C GLU A 279 22.72 6.85 -9.03
#